data_AF-A0A850S9F2-F1
#
_entry.id   AF-A0A850S9F2-F1
#
_cell.length_a   1.000
_cell.length_b   1.000
_cell.length_c   1.000
_cell.angle_alpha   90.00
_cell.angle_beta   90.00
_cell.angle_gamma   90.00
#
_symmetry.space_group_name_H-M   'P 1'
#
loop_
_entity.id
_entity.type
_entity.pdbx_description
1 polymer ?
#
loop_
_entity_poly.entity_id
_entity_poly.type
_entity_poly.pdbx_seq_one_letter_code
_entity_poly.pdbx_strand_id
1 'polypeptide(L)'
;MAFKPKEGDVFICEKGSYANVRLYRTYKNAGKLIAYYYAPPKKPDDDRYIESLIDDLDGPFFPSFSAYAIRGNIPCGLDSELNSYINIETCLKKIINDAKSNRIELTLAESRISELTGETSQRISVVLKLLIAEKIQYQFSSTKQKEFIEFTEIKITSENSKSYYGSLAKEIAVKSEQVSLLTSHGQTAGNYREHILRSLLKKHLPSRFGIGTGFIEGISRQLDIIIYDKANFAPVFQESDLVVVHKEAVRGIIEVKTTLDSQKLRDSLQLFYDIFRSGTFHPKLPIFKGIYAFNTNYESTENVAKAIRRFHIRPYFEKTIQAKITRDIQYLYQEISTVCVINKHFLFTKYSRFGERDNGNIVPTLYSISEENGLDIQSAAFIASIFDYLDGDFYSKRTAQKGFNQLMSTESVKLKFENYIANQDWVPRTATPGEHDFSQGAIASRLDKLSLWFEGETSASEYIKDIESSGSGEALRPPPFSSKPADK
;
A
#
# COMPACT_ATOMS: atom_id res chain seq x y z
N MET A 1 -26.01 13.20 -25.93
CA MET A 1 -26.40 14.61 -25.67
C MET A 1 -25.15 15.35 -25.23
N ALA A 2 -24.96 16.61 -25.63
CA ALA A 2 -23.83 17.40 -25.12
C ALA A 2 -23.94 17.60 -23.60
N PHE A 3 -22.83 17.44 -22.88
CA PHE A 3 -22.77 17.63 -21.45
C PHE A 3 -23.14 19.08 -21.08
N LYS A 4 -24.01 19.24 -20.08
CA LYS A 4 -24.43 20.54 -19.54
C LYS A 4 -23.97 20.64 -18.09
N PRO A 5 -22.98 21.51 -17.78
CA PRO A 5 -22.45 21.63 -16.42
C PRO A 5 -23.54 22.02 -15.43
N LYS A 6 -23.53 21.39 -14.26
CA LYS A 6 -24.32 21.72 -13.07
C LYS A 6 -23.41 22.25 -11.98
N GLU A 7 -23.99 22.67 -10.86
CA GLU A 7 -23.24 23.16 -9.70
C GLU A 7 -22.29 22.08 -9.14
N GLY A 8 -21.04 22.47 -8.92
CA GLY A 8 -19.98 21.59 -8.42
C GLY A 8 -19.31 20.74 -9.50
N ASP A 9 -19.81 20.70 -10.73
CA ASP A 9 -19.16 19.97 -11.83
C ASP A 9 -17.82 20.59 -12.22
N VAL A 10 -16.98 19.75 -12.83
CA VAL A 10 -15.67 20.13 -13.35
C VAL A 10 -15.60 19.72 -14.82
N PHE A 11 -15.12 20.60 -15.70
CA PHE A 11 -15.17 20.37 -17.16
C PHE A 11 -14.12 21.19 -17.93
N ILE A 12 -13.97 20.90 -19.21
CA ILE A 12 -13.20 21.70 -20.17
C ILE A 12 -14.08 22.19 -21.33
N CYS A 13 -13.63 23.24 -22.01
CA CYS A 13 -14.23 23.69 -23.29
C CYS A 13 -13.54 22.95 -24.45
N GLU A 14 -14.30 22.26 -25.29
CA GLU A 14 -13.75 21.38 -26.35
C GLU A 14 -12.98 22.15 -27.44
N LYS A 15 -13.41 23.38 -27.74
CA LYS A 15 -12.87 24.20 -28.84
C LYS A 15 -11.50 24.82 -28.55
N GLY A 16 -11.03 24.79 -27.30
CA GLY A 16 -9.73 25.33 -26.94
C GLY A 16 -8.56 24.60 -27.61
N SER A 17 -7.46 25.29 -27.88
CA SER A 17 -6.18 24.65 -28.26
C SER A 17 -5.56 23.91 -27.07
N TYR A 18 -4.72 22.91 -27.31
CA TYR A 18 -3.99 22.20 -26.26
C TYR A 18 -3.19 23.11 -25.32
N ALA A 19 -2.56 24.16 -25.85
CA ALA A 19 -1.78 25.11 -25.06
C ALA A 19 -2.62 25.96 -24.09
N ASN A 20 -3.92 26.15 -24.39
CA ASN A 20 -4.78 27.12 -23.70
C ASN A 20 -5.98 26.46 -23.01
N VAL A 21 -6.13 25.14 -23.08
CA VAL A 21 -7.22 24.42 -22.41
C VAL A 21 -7.16 24.65 -20.90
N ARG A 22 -8.33 24.88 -20.30
CA ARG A 22 -8.51 25.14 -18.86
C ARG A 22 -9.50 24.17 -18.27
N LEU A 23 -9.25 23.80 -17.01
CA LEU A 23 -10.16 23.03 -16.18
C LEU A 23 -11.03 24.00 -15.37
N TYR A 24 -12.32 24.04 -15.70
CA TYR A 24 -13.29 24.89 -15.02
C TYR A 24 -14.01 24.11 -13.94
N ARG A 25 -14.31 24.77 -12.82
CA ARG A 25 -15.20 24.28 -11.78
C ARG A 25 -16.38 25.23 -11.64
N THR A 26 -17.57 24.69 -11.38
CA THR A 26 -18.78 25.51 -11.25
C THR A 26 -19.20 25.71 -9.81
N TYR A 27 -19.86 26.84 -9.56
CA TYR A 27 -20.66 27.09 -8.36
C TYR A 27 -21.84 28.00 -8.70
N LYS A 28 -22.85 28.06 -7.83
CA LYS A 28 -23.94 29.02 -7.98
C LYS A 28 -23.66 30.29 -7.19
N ASN A 29 -23.90 31.43 -7.83
CA ASN A 29 -23.91 32.73 -7.19
C ASN A 29 -25.15 33.51 -7.65
N ALA A 30 -25.96 33.98 -6.70
CA ALA A 30 -27.18 34.73 -6.97
C ALA A 30 -28.10 34.09 -8.05
N GLY A 31 -28.22 32.76 -8.04
CA GLY A 31 -29.03 31.99 -9.00
C GLY A 31 -28.41 31.78 -10.39
N LYS A 32 -27.25 32.38 -10.68
CA LYS A 32 -26.50 32.15 -11.91
C LYS A 32 -25.41 31.10 -11.69
N LEU A 33 -25.15 30.30 -12.72
CA LEU A 33 -24.09 29.30 -12.68
C LEU A 33 -22.79 29.91 -13.22
N ILE A 34 -21.80 30.03 -12.35
CA ILE A 34 -20.49 30.61 -12.65
C ILE A 34 -19.49 29.47 -12.80
N ALA A 35 -18.63 29.57 -13.80
CA ALA A 35 -17.46 28.71 -13.99
C ALA A 35 -16.19 29.50 -13.63
N TYR A 36 -15.28 28.88 -12.90
CA TYR A 36 -14.00 29.47 -12.55
C TYR A 36 -12.85 28.49 -12.77
N TYR A 37 -11.65 29.03 -13.00
CA TYR A 37 -10.42 28.24 -13.04
C TYR A 37 -9.28 28.96 -12.33
N TYR A 38 -8.27 28.19 -11.93
CA TYR A 38 -7.07 28.73 -11.31
C TYR A 38 -6.06 29.21 -12.36
N ALA A 39 -5.65 30.46 -12.28
CA ALA A 39 -4.57 31.03 -13.09
C ALA A 39 -3.33 31.25 -12.22
N PRO A 40 -2.12 30.87 -12.70
CA PRO A 40 -0.89 31.24 -12.00
C PRO A 40 -0.80 32.77 -11.89
N PRO A 41 -0.56 33.31 -10.69
CA PRO A 41 -0.44 34.75 -10.50
C PRO A 41 0.75 35.29 -11.31
N LYS A 42 0.55 36.39 -12.04
CA LYS A 42 1.67 37.11 -12.69
C LYS A 42 2.34 38.05 -11.70
N LYS A 43 1.61 38.51 -10.69
CA LYS A 43 2.06 39.32 -9.55
C LYS A 43 1.50 38.76 -8.23
N PRO A 44 2.15 39.02 -7.08
CA PRO A 44 1.72 38.49 -5.78
C PRO A 44 0.25 38.77 -5.42
N ASP A 45 -0.28 39.91 -5.88
CA ASP A 45 -1.62 40.40 -5.56
C ASP A 45 -2.68 40.04 -6.62
N ASP A 46 -2.33 39.30 -7.67
CA ASP A 46 -3.29 38.90 -8.70
C ASP A 46 -4.32 37.93 -8.11
N ASP A 47 -5.60 38.14 -8.45
CA ASP A 47 -6.63 37.14 -8.17
C ASP A 47 -6.25 35.84 -8.88
N ARG A 48 -6.31 34.76 -8.11
CA ARG A 48 -5.91 33.43 -8.54
C ARG A 48 -7.04 32.73 -9.29
N TYR A 49 -8.27 33.24 -9.14
CA TYR A 49 -9.46 32.66 -9.75
C TYR A 49 -10.00 33.60 -10.82
N ILE A 50 -10.13 33.07 -12.04
CA ILE A 50 -10.77 33.79 -13.14
C ILE A 50 -12.16 33.19 -13.32
N GLU A 51 -13.17 34.04 -13.18
CA GLU A 51 -14.59 33.68 -13.25
C GLU A 51 -15.22 34.10 -14.58
N SER A 52 -16.19 33.33 -15.04
CA SER A 52 -17.01 33.63 -16.22
C SER A 52 -18.39 33.01 -16.04
N LEU A 53 -19.44 33.64 -16.59
CA LEU A 53 -20.73 32.97 -16.70
C LEU A 53 -20.58 31.79 -17.66
N ILE A 54 -21.28 30.69 -17.38
CA ILE A 54 -21.24 29.53 -18.29
C ILE A 54 -21.71 29.88 -19.69
N ASP A 55 -22.68 30.78 -19.80
CA ASP A 55 -23.22 31.23 -21.09
C ASP A 55 -22.20 32.03 -21.92
N ASP A 56 -21.16 32.57 -21.27
CA ASP A 56 -20.07 33.31 -21.93
C ASP A 56 -18.94 32.37 -22.40
N LEU A 57 -18.95 31.10 -21.98
CA LEU A 57 -17.94 30.12 -22.37
C LEU A 57 -18.28 29.46 -23.71
N ASP A 58 -17.27 29.30 -24.55
CA ASP A 58 -17.42 28.68 -25.86
C ASP A 58 -17.49 27.14 -25.74
N GLY A 59 -18.71 26.62 -25.60
CA GLY A 59 -18.99 25.19 -25.66
C GLY A 59 -18.76 24.59 -27.06
N PRO A 60 -18.87 23.25 -27.24
CA PRO A 60 -19.36 22.26 -26.27
C PRO A 60 -18.40 21.99 -25.12
N PHE A 61 -18.93 21.38 -24.05
CA PHE A 61 -18.20 21.08 -22.82
C PHE A 61 -17.99 19.57 -22.66
N PHE A 62 -16.86 19.21 -22.08
CA PHE A 62 -16.55 17.82 -21.75
C PHE A 62 -16.24 17.67 -20.25
N PRO A 63 -16.90 16.73 -19.54
CA PRO A 63 -16.76 16.59 -18.09
C PRO A 63 -15.39 16.02 -17.71
N SER A 64 -14.87 16.42 -16.55
CA SER A 64 -13.68 15.84 -15.93
C SER A 64 -14.06 14.67 -15.04
N PHE A 65 -13.40 13.53 -15.24
CA PHE A 65 -13.67 12.30 -14.47
C PHE A 65 -12.85 12.19 -13.19
N SER A 66 -11.67 12.84 -13.13
CA SER A 66 -10.84 12.87 -11.92
C SER A 66 -11.56 13.52 -10.73
N ALA A 67 -12.38 14.56 -10.98
CA ALA A 67 -13.16 15.23 -9.95
C ALA A 67 -14.26 14.35 -9.34
N TYR A 68 -14.85 13.44 -10.13
CA TYR A 68 -15.88 12.50 -9.66
C TYR A 68 -15.28 11.34 -8.87
N ALA A 69 -14.09 10.87 -9.25
CA ALA A 69 -13.35 9.86 -8.48
C ALA A 69 -13.08 10.33 -7.05
N ILE A 70 -12.73 11.60 -6.86
CA ILE A 70 -12.49 12.19 -5.52
C ILE A 70 -13.78 12.29 -4.68
N ARG A 71 -14.95 12.46 -5.33
CA ARG A 71 -16.25 12.60 -4.64
C ARG A 71 -17.02 11.28 -4.48
N GLY A 72 -16.53 10.18 -5.04
CA GLY A 72 -17.15 8.86 -4.95
C GLY A 72 -18.47 8.69 -5.72
N ASN A 73 -18.86 9.66 -6.56
CA ASN A 73 -20.12 9.63 -7.30
C ASN A 73 -19.87 9.95 -8.78
N ILE A 74 -19.97 8.93 -9.63
CA ILE A 74 -19.94 9.08 -11.10
C ILE A 74 -21.35 9.50 -11.55
N PRO A 75 -21.52 10.59 -12.32
CA PRO A 75 -22.84 10.99 -12.80
C PRO A 75 -23.41 9.93 -13.75
N CYS A 76 -24.67 9.55 -13.53
CA CYS A 76 -25.38 8.65 -14.43
C CYS A 76 -25.53 9.27 -15.83
N GLY A 77 -25.37 8.44 -16.87
CA GLY A 77 -25.53 8.86 -18.27
C GLY A 77 -24.28 9.42 -18.95
N LEU A 78 -23.09 9.28 -18.32
CA LEU A 78 -21.78 9.63 -18.90
C LEU A 78 -20.90 8.40 -19.15
N ASP A 79 -21.48 7.21 -19.23
CA ASP A 79 -20.74 5.96 -19.37
C ASP A 79 -19.89 5.92 -20.64
N SER A 80 -20.41 6.48 -21.74
CA SER A 80 -19.66 6.56 -23.00
C SER A 80 -18.42 7.44 -22.86
N GLU A 81 -18.56 8.62 -22.28
CA GLU A 81 -17.47 9.57 -22.10
C GLU A 81 -16.42 9.05 -21.11
N LEU A 82 -16.86 8.40 -20.03
CA LEU A 82 -15.97 7.76 -19.06
C LEU A 82 -15.18 6.60 -19.69
N ASN A 83 -15.84 5.75 -20.47
CA ASN A 83 -15.17 4.66 -21.17
C ASN A 83 -14.14 5.18 -22.17
N SER A 84 -14.49 6.21 -22.96
CA SER A 84 -13.52 6.87 -23.86
C SER A 84 -12.34 7.45 -23.08
N TYR A 85 -12.58 8.13 -21.95
CA TYR A 85 -11.53 8.68 -21.10
C TYR A 85 -10.56 7.58 -20.63
N ILE A 86 -11.08 6.50 -20.03
CA ILE A 86 -10.27 5.38 -19.52
C ILE A 86 -9.49 4.72 -20.66
N ASN A 87 -10.13 4.43 -21.79
CA ASN A 87 -9.51 3.74 -22.91
C ASN A 87 -8.40 4.58 -23.56
N ILE A 88 -8.64 5.87 -23.78
CA ILE A 88 -7.69 6.80 -24.40
C ILE A 88 -6.50 7.04 -23.46
N GLU A 89 -6.74 7.26 -22.17
CA GLU A 89 -5.66 7.44 -21.16
C GLU A 89 -4.78 6.18 -21.08
N THR A 90 -5.41 5.00 -20.96
CA THR A 90 -4.69 3.73 -20.89
C THR A 90 -3.83 3.50 -22.15
N CYS A 91 -4.39 3.82 -23.32
CA CYS A 91 -3.69 3.69 -24.60
C CYS A 91 -2.53 4.68 -24.72
N LEU A 92 -2.75 5.96 -24.39
CA LEU A 92 -1.72 7.00 -24.39
C LEU A 92 -0.54 6.61 -23.50
N LYS A 93 -0.82 6.19 -22.27
CA LYS A 93 0.16 5.75 -21.29
C LYS A 93 1.01 4.60 -21.83
N LYS A 94 0.37 3.59 -22.43
CA LYS A 94 1.05 2.45 -23.06
C LYS A 94 1.97 2.91 -24.20
N ILE A 95 1.49 3.78 -25.08
CA ILE A 95 2.28 4.30 -26.21
C ILE A 95 3.54 5.04 -25.72
N ILE A 96 3.41 5.91 -24.71
CA ILE A 96 4.53 6.66 -24.15
C ILE A 96 5.56 5.70 -23.50
N ASN A 97 5.07 4.73 -22.72
CA ASN A 97 5.91 3.74 -22.04
C ASN A 97 6.65 2.82 -23.02
N ASP A 98 5.97 2.31 -24.05
CA ASP A 98 6.57 1.44 -25.09
C ASP A 98 7.66 2.17 -25.88
N ALA A 99 7.51 3.50 -26.06
CA ALA A 99 8.51 4.35 -26.68
C ALA A 99 9.71 4.66 -25.77
N LYS A 100 9.69 4.24 -24.49
CA LYS A 100 10.69 4.59 -23.46
C LYS A 100 10.96 6.09 -23.40
N SER A 101 9.89 6.88 -23.54
CA SER A 101 9.90 8.35 -23.52
C SER A 101 9.01 8.84 -22.38
N ASN A 102 9.12 10.12 -22.04
CA ASN A 102 8.16 10.79 -21.14
C ASN A 102 7.16 11.66 -21.91
N ARG A 103 7.24 11.67 -23.24
CA ARG A 103 6.41 12.52 -24.11
C ARG A 103 6.16 11.90 -25.47
N ILE A 104 5.10 12.33 -26.11
CA ILE A 104 4.75 12.00 -27.50
C ILE A 104 4.18 13.22 -28.22
N GLU A 105 4.44 13.33 -29.52
CA GLU A 105 3.83 14.36 -30.37
C GLU A 105 2.32 14.16 -30.43
N LEU A 106 1.53 15.23 -30.24
CA LEU A 106 0.07 15.12 -30.13
C LEU A 106 -0.57 14.49 -31.38
N THR A 107 -0.12 14.87 -32.57
CA THR A 107 -0.60 14.31 -33.85
C THR A 107 -0.34 12.81 -33.96
N LEU A 108 0.82 12.35 -33.50
CA LEU A 108 1.18 10.93 -33.48
C LEU A 108 0.35 10.17 -32.43
N ALA A 109 0.13 10.77 -31.26
CA ALA A 109 -0.72 10.21 -30.22
C ALA A 109 -2.16 10.01 -30.73
N GLU A 110 -2.74 11.04 -31.36
CA GLU A 110 -4.09 10.96 -31.93
C GLU A 110 -4.20 9.84 -32.97
N SER A 111 -3.25 9.76 -33.91
CA SER A 111 -3.24 8.70 -34.95
C SER A 111 -3.20 7.31 -34.33
N ARG A 112 -2.25 7.05 -33.42
CA ARG A 112 -2.08 5.72 -32.81
C ARG A 112 -3.24 5.33 -31.90
N ILE A 113 -3.77 6.27 -31.14
CA ILE A 113 -4.93 6.01 -30.28
C ILE A 113 -6.14 5.68 -31.15
N SER A 114 -6.37 6.40 -32.24
CA SER A 114 -7.47 6.12 -33.17
C SER A 114 -7.34 4.72 -33.77
N GLU A 115 -6.15 4.34 -34.23
CA GLU A 115 -5.87 2.99 -34.74
C GLU A 115 -6.13 1.88 -33.72
N LEU A 116 -5.77 2.10 -32.45
CA LEU A 116 -5.87 1.07 -31.40
C LEU A 116 -7.24 0.97 -30.74
N THR A 117 -8.01 2.06 -30.70
CA THR A 117 -9.28 2.12 -29.96
C THR A 117 -10.52 2.24 -30.85
N GLY A 118 -10.36 2.67 -32.10
CA GLY A 118 -11.47 3.02 -32.98
C GLY A 118 -12.20 4.32 -32.61
N GLU A 119 -11.69 5.08 -31.64
CA GLU A 119 -12.26 6.36 -31.23
C GLU A 119 -12.09 7.45 -32.30
N THR A 120 -13.07 8.35 -32.36
CA THR A 120 -13.06 9.47 -33.32
C THR A 120 -11.97 10.49 -32.98
N SER A 121 -11.40 11.16 -33.98
CA SER A 121 -10.36 12.18 -33.75
C SER A 121 -10.85 13.31 -32.84
N GLN A 122 -12.12 13.72 -32.95
CA GLN A 122 -12.71 14.72 -32.06
C GLN A 122 -12.72 14.24 -30.61
N ARG A 123 -13.15 12.99 -30.36
CA ARG A 123 -13.18 12.43 -29.00
C ARG A 123 -11.78 12.33 -28.41
N ILE A 124 -10.82 11.83 -29.18
CA ILE A 124 -9.43 11.70 -28.75
C ILE A 124 -8.86 13.07 -28.40
N SER A 125 -9.03 14.05 -29.29
CA SER A 125 -8.53 15.40 -29.09
C SER A 125 -9.06 16.02 -27.79
N VAL A 126 -10.36 15.88 -27.54
CA VAL A 126 -11.02 16.39 -26.33
C VAL A 126 -10.51 15.70 -25.06
N VAL A 127 -10.33 14.38 -25.08
CA VAL A 127 -9.80 13.66 -23.91
C VAL A 127 -8.33 14.03 -23.65
N LEU A 128 -7.50 14.14 -24.68
CA LEU A 128 -6.10 14.60 -24.52
C LEU A 128 -6.03 16.01 -23.93
N LYS A 129 -6.91 16.92 -24.36
CA LYS A 129 -7.05 18.26 -23.78
C LYS A 129 -7.46 18.20 -22.31
N LEU A 130 -8.39 17.31 -21.94
CA LEU A 130 -8.79 17.12 -20.55
C LEU A 130 -7.61 16.65 -19.69
N LEU A 131 -6.88 15.62 -20.13
CA LEU A 131 -5.72 15.09 -19.41
C LEU A 131 -4.65 16.16 -19.17
N ILE A 132 -4.40 17.03 -20.15
CA ILE A 132 -3.50 18.19 -20.04
C ILE A 132 -4.04 19.23 -19.06
N ALA A 133 -5.34 19.53 -19.12
CA ALA A 133 -5.98 20.53 -18.25
C ALA A 133 -5.99 20.11 -16.78
N GLU A 134 -6.16 18.81 -16.51
CA GLU A 134 -6.14 18.24 -15.16
C GLU A 134 -4.77 18.39 -14.49
N LYS A 135 -3.67 18.39 -15.26
CA LYS A 135 -2.28 18.51 -14.76
C LYS A 135 -1.92 17.51 -13.64
N ILE A 136 -2.64 16.40 -13.56
CA ILE A 136 -2.37 15.33 -12.59
C ILE A 136 -1.19 14.51 -13.11
N GLN A 137 -1.35 13.91 -14.29
CA GLN A 137 -0.36 13.02 -14.88
C GLN A 137 0.31 13.59 -16.13
N TYR A 138 -0.39 14.45 -16.86
CA TYR A 138 0.03 14.94 -18.16
C TYR A 138 0.11 16.47 -18.16
N GLN A 139 1.00 17.01 -18.97
CA GLN A 139 1.13 18.43 -19.25
C GLN A 139 1.42 18.65 -20.74
N PHE A 140 1.12 19.87 -21.18
CA PHE A 140 1.44 20.31 -22.53
C PHE A 140 2.87 20.85 -22.59
N SER A 141 3.61 20.47 -23.63
CA SER A 141 4.84 21.14 -24.02
C SER A 141 4.90 21.33 -25.53
N SER A 142 5.71 22.28 -25.98
CA SER A 142 5.87 22.52 -27.42
C SER A 142 7.29 22.90 -27.78
N THR A 143 7.60 22.69 -29.05
CA THR A 143 8.76 23.23 -29.74
C THR A 143 8.26 24.21 -30.80
N LYS A 144 9.16 24.89 -31.52
CA LYS A 144 8.77 25.82 -32.60
C LYS A 144 7.89 25.20 -33.69
N GLN A 145 7.93 23.88 -33.86
CA GLN A 145 7.27 23.18 -34.97
C GLN A 145 6.28 22.10 -34.54
N LYS A 146 6.37 21.62 -33.29
CA LYS A 146 5.63 20.43 -32.82
C LYS A 146 5.11 20.63 -31.41
N GLU A 147 3.92 20.09 -31.16
CA GLU A 147 3.27 20.07 -29.87
C GLU A 147 3.27 18.67 -29.27
N PHE A 148 3.43 18.58 -27.96
CA PHE A 148 3.60 17.34 -27.23
C PHE A 148 2.65 17.28 -26.03
N ILE A 149 2.26 16.06 -25.71
CA ILE A 149 1.75 15.69 -24.40
C ILE A 149 2.86 14.92 -23.68
N GLU A 150 3.17 15.33 -22.46
CA GLU A 150 4.25 14.76 -21.66
C GLU A 150 3.82 14.50 -20.22
N PHE A 151 4.51 13.60 -19.54
CA PHE A 151 4.28 13.35 -18.12
C PHE A 151 4.67 14.56 -17.28
N THR A 152 3.89 14.83 -16.23
CA THR A 152 4.26 15.80 -15.19
C THR A 152 5.49 15.34 -14.42
N GLU A 153 6.21 16.25 -13.74
CA GLU A 153 7.33 15.87 -12.88
C GLU A 153 6.94 14.88 -11.78
N ILE A 154 5.72 15.02 -11.24
CA ILE A 154 5.15 14.11 -10.24
C ILE A 154 5.03 12.71 -10.84
N LYS A 155 4.48 12.61 -12.06
CA LYS A 155 4.32 11.34 -12.77
C LYS A 155 5.67 10.70 -13.11
N ILE A 156 6.62 11.49 -13.63
CA ILE A 156 7.99 11.02 -13.92
C ILE A 156 8.65 10.50 -12.65
N THR A 157 8.57 11.23 -11.54
CA THR A 157 9.13 10.81 -10.25
C THR A 157 8.50 9.48 -9.80
N SER A 158 7.18 9.35 -9.94
CA SER A 158 6.46 8.14 -9.58
C SER A 158 6.86 6.92 -10.42
N GLU A 159 7.00 7.06 -11.74
CA GLU A 159 7.43 5.98 -12.64
C GLU A 159 8.91 5.62 -12.44
N ASN A 160 9.75 6.60 -12.15
CA ASN A 160 11.16 6.37 -11.81
C ASN A 160 11.30 5.61 -10.49
N SER A 161 10.54 6.00 -9.45
CA SER A 161 10.47 5.27 -8.19
C SER A 161 10.05 3.81 -8.44
N LYS A 162 8.98 3.60 -9.22
CA LYS A 162 8.52 2.26 -9.59
C LYS A 162 9.60 1.43 -10.28
N SER A 163 10.28 2.01 -11.27
CA SER A 163 11.38 1.35 -11.99
C SER A 163 12.57 1.04 -11.08
N TYR A 164 12.94 1.96 -10.20
CA TYR A 164 14.02 1.77 -9.23
C TYR A 164 13.73 0.60 -8.29
N TYR A 165 12.57 0.59 -7.63
CA TYR A 165 12.25 -0.49 -6.71
C TYR A 165 12.06 -1.84 -7.43
N GLY A 166 11.46 -1.84 -8.63
CA GLY A 166 11.41 -3.02 -9.48
C GLY A 166 12.80 -3.57 -9.85
N SER A 167 13.80 -2.70 -9.98
CA SER A 167 15.19 -3.12 -10.25
C SER A 167 15.85 -3.82 -9.05
N LEU A 168 15.56 -3.39 -7.81
CA LEU A 168 16.06 -4.06 -6.60
C LEU A 168 15.48 -5.48 -6.47
N ALA A 169 14.18 -5.60 -6.76
CA ALA A 169 13.50 -6.89 -6.80
C ALA A 169 14.11 -7.82 -7.87
N LYS A 170 14.37 -7.28 -9.06
CA LYS A 170 15.05 -8.01 -10.14
C LYS A 170 16.46 -8.45 -9.75
N GLU A 171 17.21 -7.62 -9.02
CA GLU A 171 18.53 -7.99 -8.49
C GLU A 171 18.46 -9.23 -7.60
N ILE A 172 17.50 -9.28 -6.66
CA ILE A 172 17.27 -10.44 -5.79
C ILE A 172 16.91 -11.68 -6.61
N ALA A 173 15.97 -11.52 -7.57
CA ALA A 173 15.49 -12.61 -8.42
C ALA A 173 16.66 -13.27 -9.18
N VAL A 174 17.46 -12.45 -9.87
CA VAL A 174 18.59 -12.90 -10.69
C VAL A 174 19.62 -13.63 -9.85
N LYS A 175 20.00 -13.07 -8.68
CA LYS A 175 20.98 -13.74 -7.80
C LYS A 175 20.46 -15.09 -7.29
N SER A 176 19.17 -15.17 -6.93
CA SER A 176 18.55 -16.45 -6.50
C SER A 176 18.48 -17.48 -7.64
N GLU A 177 18.26 -17.06 -8.88
CA GLU A 177 18.27 -17.94 -10.03
C GLU A 177 19.68 -18.50 -10.28
N GLN A 178 20.69 -17.62 -10.27
CA GLN A 178 22.09 -18.01 -10.46
C GLN A 178 22.54 -19.11 -9.48
N VAL A 179 22.22 -19.00 -8.19
CA VAL A 179 22.60 -20.06 -7.24
C VAL A 179 21.89 -21.38 -7.54
N SER A 180 20.67 -21.34 -8.05
CA SER A 180 19.89 -22.54 -8.37
C SER A 180 20.44 -23.29 -9.57
N LEU A 181 21.13 -22.59 -10.48
CA LEU A 181 21.83 -23.19 -11.61
C LEU A 181 23.15 -23.85 -11.19
N LEU A 182 23.76 -23.38 -10.10
CA LEU A 182 25.09 -23.82 -9.67
C LEU A 182 25.06 -24.91 -8.61
N THR A 183 23.96 -25.08 -7.88
CA THR A 183 23.84 -26.11 -6.83
C THR A 183 22.45 -26.73 -6.78
N SER A 184 22.42 -28.07 -6.66
CA SER A 184 21.22 -28.85 -6.36
C SER A 184 21.00 -29.04 -4.85
N HIS A 185 21.93 -28.60 -4.00
CA HIS A 185 21.81 -28.69 -2.55
C HIS A 185 20.88 -27.61 -2.01
N GLY A 186 19.63 -27.99 -1.74
CA GLY A 186 18.56 -27.08 -1.28
C GLY A 186 18.94 -26.21 -0.07
N GLN A 187 19.70 -26.74 0.89
CA GLN A 187 20.15 -25.98 2.06
C GLN A 187 21.11 -24.84 1.68
N THR A 188 22.06 -25.10 0.77
CA THR A 188 23.03 -24.08 0.33
C THR A 188 22.33 -22.96 -0.42
N ALA A 189 21.40 -23.32 -1.32
CA ALA A 189 20.58 -22.34 -2.04
C ALA A 189 19.67 -21.54 -1.09
N GLY A 190 19.14 -22.18 -0.04
CA GLY A 190 18.36 -21.54 1.03
C GLY A 190 19.18 -20.50 1.80
N ASN A 191 20.32 -20.91 2.37
CA ASN A 191 21.21 -20.02 3.12
C ASN A 191 21.69 -18.82 2.26
N TYR A 192 21.93 -19.04 0.97
CA TYR A 192 22.31 -17.96 0.07
C TYR A 192 21.16 -16.96 -0.19
N ARG A 193 19.92 -17.45 -0.34
CA ARG A 193 18.72 -16.59 -0.45
C ARG A 193 18.51 -15.72 0.78
N GLU A 194 18.69 -16.29 1.97
CA GLU A 194 18.69 -15.54 3.22
C GLU A 194 19.77 -14.45 3.23
N HIS A 195 20.98 -14.80 2.82
CA HIS A 195 22.11 -13.87 2.75
C HIS A 195 21.86 -12.73 1.75
N ILE A 196 21.32 -12.99 0.56
CA ILE A 196 20.99 -11.96 -0.44
C ILE A 196 19.99 -10.96 0.15
N LEU A 197 18.88 -11.46 0.73
CA LEU A 197 17.84 -10.59 1.28
C LEU A 197 18.40 -9.77 2.45
N ARG A 198 19.15 -10.41 3.36
CA ARG A 198 19.82 -9.71 4.47
C ARG A 198 20.78 -8.62 3.97
N SER A 199 21.57 -8.90 2.93
CA SER A 199 22.51 -7.94 2.36
C SER A 199 21.80 -6.75 1.72
N LEU A 200 20.67 -6.98 1.04
CA LEU A 200 19.86 -5.90 0.51
C LEU A 200 19.29 -5.03 1.64
N LEU A 201 18.70 -5.65 2.67
CA LEU A 201 18.15 -4.90 3.81
C LEU A 201 19.23 -4.07 4.52
N LYS A 202 20.45 -4.60 4.70
CA LYS A 202 21.59 -3.83 5.25
C LYS A 202 21.97 -2.61 4.41
N LYS A 203 21.82 -2.68 3.09
CA LYS A 203 22.15 -1.59 2.18
C LYS A 203 21.09 -0.49 2.19
N HIS A 204 19.82 -0.85 2.40
CA HIS A 204 18.70 0.08 2.21
C HIS A 204 18.02 0.54 3.50
N LEU A 205 18.08 -0.22 4.60
CA LEU A 205 17.52 0.20 5.88
C LEU A 205 18.47 1.17 6.60
N PRO A 206 17.95 2.08 7.46
CA PRO A 206 18.76 3.03 8.18
C PRO A 206 19.83 2.33 9.04
N SER A 207 21.04 2.88 9.04
CA SER A 207 22.20 2.27 9.70
C SER A 207 22.08 2.17 11.21
N ARG A 208 21.10 2.81 11.85
CA ARG A 208 20.74 2.62 13.27
C ARG A 208 20.16 1.24 13.58
N PHE A 209 19.68 0.53 12.56
CA PHE A 209 19.17 -0.83 12.71
C PHE A 209 20.26 -1.85 12.40
N GLY A 210 20.31 -2.90 13.22
CA GLY A 210 21.08 -4.11 12.95
C GLY A 210 20.21 -5.09 12.19
N ILE A 211 20.82 -5.79 11.23
CA ILE A 211 20.19 -6.90 10.52
C ILE A 211 21.13 -8.11 10.59
N GLY A 212 20.64 -9.22 11.14
CA GLY A 212 21.40 -10.46 11.35
C GLY A 212 20.53 -11.70 11.24
N THR A 213 21.12 -12.89 11.33
CA THR A 213 20.42 -14.14 11.67
C THR A 213 20.68 -14.44 13.14
N GLY A 214 19.82 -15.21 13.80
CA GLY A 214 20.13 -15.71 15.14
C GLY A 214 18.90 -15.78 16.02
N PHE A 215 19.02 -15.33 17.26
CA PHE A 215 18.04 -15.61 18.31
C PHE A 215 17.56 -14.35 19.02
N ILE A 216 16.35 -14.42 19.54
CA ILE A 216 15.86 -13.47 20.53
C ILE A 216 16.16 -14.08 21.91
N GLU A 217 16.61 -13.27 22.85
CA GLU A 217 16.89 -13.71 24.22
C GLU A 217 15.70 -14.46 24.85
N GLY A 218 15.97 -15.64 25.42
CA GLY A 218 14.95 -16.51 25.99
C GLY A 218 14.07 -17.25 24.97
N ILE A 219 14.38 -17.15 23.67
CA ILE A 219 13.69 -17.85 22.59
C ILE A 219 14.71 -18.77 21.88
N SER A 220 14.48 -20.08 21.93
CA SER A 220 15.43 -21.09 21.44
C SER A 220 15.44 -21.26 19.92
N ARG A 221 14.49 -20.63 19.21
CA ARG A 221 14.34 -20.79 17.77
C ARG A 221 15.19 -19.78 17.02
N GLN A 222 16.01 -20.28 16.09
CA GLN A 222 16.77 -19.44 15.18
C GLN A 222 15.83 -18.79 14.16
N LEU A 223 16.09 -17.53 13.86
CA LEU A 223 15.39 -16.71 12.88
C LEU A 223 16.32 -16.43 11.70
N ASP A 224 15.77 -16.55 10.49
CA ASP A 224 16.52 -16.33 9.25
C ASP A 224 17.05 -14.88 9.18
N ILE A 225 16.17 -13.91 9.50
CA ILE A 225 16.52 -12.49 9.59
C ILE A 225 15.83 -11.83 10.80
N ILE A 226 16.63 -11.12 11.60
CA ILE A 226 16.20 -10.27 12.72
C ILE A 226 16.61 -8.84 12.39
N ILE A 227 15.67 -7.91 12.50
CA ILE A 227 15.90 -6.46 12.46
C ILE A 227 15.73 -5.92 13.88
N TYR A 228 16.75 -5.23 14.38
CA TYR A 228 16.77 -4.75 15.76
C TYR A 228 17.37 -3.35 15.87
N ASP A 229 16.98 -2.62 16.90
CA ASP A 229 17.54 -1.30 17.23
C ASP A 229 18.92 -1.45 17.88
N LYS A 230 19.97 -1.43 17.06
CA LYS A 230 21.36 -1.55 17.55
C LYS A 230 21.93 -0.23 18.09
N ALA A 231 21.24 0.89 17.87
CA ALA A 231 21.66 2.19 18.36
C ALA A 231 21.37 2.34 19.85
N ASN A 232 20.23 1.80 20.30
CA ASN A 232 19.80 1.89 21.70
C ASN A 232 20.06 0.60 22.50
N PHE A 233 20.25 -0.54 21.84
CA PHE A 233 20.45 -1.83 22.51
C PHE A 233 21.67 -2.55 21.93
N ALA A 234 22.65 -2.85 22.79
CA ALA A 234 23.73 -3.74 22.43
C ALA A 234 23.19 -5.19 22.30
N PRO A 235 23.64 -5.98 21.31
CA PRO A 235 23.35 -7.41 21.28
C PRO A 235 23.91 -8.12 22.51
N VAL A 236 23.20 -9.13 23.00
CA VAL A 236 23.69 -10.05 24.06
C VAL A 236 24.90 -10.84 23.55
N PHE A 237 24.87 -11.20 22.27
CA PHE A 237 25.96 -11.87 21.57
C PHE A 237 25.96 -11.41 20.12
N GLN A 238 27.15 -11.22 19.54
CA GLN A 238 27.31 -10.93 18.13
C GLN A 238 28.62 -11.52 17.61
N GLU A 239 28.53 -12.33 16.57
CA GLU A 239 29.67 -12.83 15.80
C GLU A 239 29.32 -12.80 14.31
N SER A 240 30.00 -11.95 13.54
CA SER A 240 29.66 -11.68 12.14
C SER A 240 28.16 -11.35 11.95
N ASP A 241 27.41 -12.22 11.27
CA ASP A 241 25.97 -12.07 11.02
C ASP A 241 25.09 -12.72 12.09
N LEU A 242 25.66 -13.53 12.98
CA LEU A 242 24.94 -14.23 14.03
C LEU A 242 24.77 -13.32 15.24
N VAL A 243 23.53 -13.10 15.67
CA VAL A 243 23.19 -12.22 16.80
C VAL A 243 22.27 -12.91 17.81
N VAL A 244 22.42 -12.56 19.07
CA VAL A 244 21.40 -12.77 20.11
C VAL A 244 20.99 -11.39 20.61
N VAL A 245 19.70 -11.06 20.49
CA VAL A 245 19.20 -9.70 20.79
C VAL A 245 18.20 -9.71 21.94
N HIS A 246 18.19 -8.63 22.72
CA HIS A 246 17.15 -8.38 23.72
C HIS A 246 15.77 -8.29 23.05
N LYS A 247 14.72 -8.76 23.74
CA LYS A 247 13.34 -8.72 23.23
C LYS A 247 12.92 -7.29 22.87
N GLU A 248 13.28 -6.32 23.71
CA GLU A 248 12.97 -4.90 23.58
C GLU A 248 13.65 -4.25 22.37
N ALA A 249 14.73 -4.83 21.86
CA ALA A 249 15.46 -4.35 20.69
C ALA A 249 14.79 -4.77 19.37
N VAL A 250 13.98 -5.83 19.36
CA VAL A 250 13.42 -6.41 18.13
C VAL A 250 12.43 -5.44 17.48
N ARG A 251 12.58 -5.22 16.17
CA ARG A 251 11.69 -4.39 15.33
C ARG A 251 11.08 -5.16 14.17
N GLY A 252 11.75 -6.22 13.71
CA GLY A 252 11.21 -7.11 12.69
C GLY A 252 11.85 -8.48 12.69
N ILE A 253 11.08 -9.48 12.26
CA ILE A 253 11.53 -10.84 11.99
C ILE A 253 11.02 -11.27 10.62
N ILE A 254 11.87 -11.95 9.86
CA ILE A 254 11.55 -12.40 8.50
C ILE A 254 11.94 -13.86 8.33
N GLU A 255 10.98 -14.66 7.89
CA GLU A 255 11.19 -16.05 7.46
C GLU A 255 11.38 -16.10 5.95
N VAL A 256 12.47 -16.71 5.49
CA VAL A 256 12.82 -16.83 4.07
C VAL A 256 12.51 -18.24 3.59
N LYS A 257 11.84 -18.36 2.43
CA LYS A 257 11.48 -19.66 1.86
C LYS A 257 11.85 -19.74 0.39
N THR A 258 12.47 -20.85 -0.02
CA THR A 258 12.75 -21.09 -1.44
C THR A 258 11.46 -21.21 -2.24
N THR A 259 10.53 -22.05 -1.79
CA THR A 259 9.19 -22.21 -2.38
C THR A 259 8.18 -22.22 -1.25
N LEU A 260 7.21 -21.30 -1.28
CA LEU A 260 6.11 -21.24 -0.33
C LEU A 260 5.04 -22.28 -0.70
N ASP A 261 4.78 -23.20 0.22
CA ASP A 261 3.71 -24.18 0.11
C ASP A 261 2.85 -24.15 1.39
N SER A 262 1.79 -24.95 1.42
CA SER A 262 0.88 -24.99 2.56
C SER A 262 1.55 -25.41 3.87
N GLN A 263 2.60 -26.22 3.83
CA GLN A 263 3.31 -26.64 5.03
C GLN A 263 4.19 -25.51 5.54
N LYS A 264 5.05 -24.95 4.68
CA LYS A 264 5.97 -23.87 5.04
C LYS A 264 5.27 -22.59 5.48
N LEU A 265 4.13 -22.26 4.88
CA LEU A 265 3.30 -21.14 5.34
C LEU A 265 2.82 -21.39 6.77
N ARG A 266 2.28 -22.59 7.05
CA ARG A 266 1.83 -22.96 8.41
C ARG A 266 2.98 -22.95 9.40
N ASP A 267 4.15 -23.47 9.04
CA ASP A 267 5.31 -23.54 9.94
C ASP A 267 5.83 -22.14 10.30
N SER A 268 5.83 -21.22 9.34
CA SER A 268 6.25 -19.82 9.56
C SER A 268 5.22 -19.08 10.42
N LEU A 269 3.92 -19.28 10.17
CA LEU A 269 2.85 -18.71 11.01
C LEU A 269 2.90 -19.28 12.43
N GLN A 270 3.16 -20.58 12.58
CA GLN A 270 3.29 -21.23 13.89
C GLN A 270 4.52 -20.69 14.64
N LEU A 271 5.64 -20.49 13.97
CA LEU A 271 6.82 -19.86 14.54
C LEU A 271 6.49 -18.47 15.11
N PHE A 272 5.83 -17.61 14.33
CA PHE A 272 5.44 -16.28 14.80
C PHE A 272 4.47 -16.36 15.99
N TYR A 273 3.47 -17.23 15.90
CA TYR A 273 2.52 -17.44 16.98
C TYR A 273 3.20 -17.90 18.28
N ASP A 274 4.15 -18.83 18.21
CA ASP A 274 4.85 -19.36 19.38
C ASP A 274 5.73 -18.32 20.06
N ILE A 275 6.38 -17.45 19.28
CA ILE A 275 7.18 -16.32 19.78
C ILE A 275 6.28 -15.30 20.46
N PHE A 276 5.18 -14.93 19.80
CA PHE A 276 4.33 -13.80 20.19
C PHE A 276 3.10 -14.18 21.02
N ARG A 277 2.99 -15.42 21.48
CA ARG A 277 1.91 -15.80 22.40
C ARG A 277 2.05 -15.07 23.74
N SER A 278 0.91 -14.76 24.34
CA SER A 278 0.84 -14.16 25.68
C SER A 278 1.64 -14.98 26.68
N GLY A 279 2.45 -14.29 27.48
CA GLY A 279 3.36 -14.90 28.47
C GLY A 279 4.74 -15.29 27.94
N THR A 280 5.01 -15.23 26.63
CA THR A 280 6.37 -15.45 26.07
C THR A 280 7.01 -14.12 25.66
N PHE A 281 6.37 -13.39 24.75
CA PHE A 281 6.79 -12.07 24.31
C PHE A 281 5.56 -11.26 23.85
N HIS A 282 5.25 -10.19 24.57
CA HIS A 282 4.18 -9.24 24.26
C HIS A 282 4.81 -7.86 24.07
N PRO A 283 5.07 -7.44 22.82
CA PRO A 283 5.75 -6.18 22.55
C PRO A 283 4.79 -4.99 22.71
N LYS A 284 5.28 -3.88 23.28
CA LYS A 284 4.51 -2.63 23.40
C LYS A 284 4.37 -1.87 22.08
N LEU A 285 5.25 -2.17 21.11
CA LEU A 285 5.20 -1.65 19.74
C LEU A 285 4.99 -2.80 18.77
N PRO A 286 4.27 -2.59 17.66
CA PRO A 286 4.18 -3.59 16.61
C PRO A 286 5.57 -4.03 16.11
N ILE A 287 5.77 -5.33 15.98
CA ILE A 287 6.97 -5.92 15.39
C ILE A 287 6.60 -6.43 13.99
N PHE A 288 7.41 -6.06 12.99
CA PHE A 288 7.22 -6.54 11.63
C PHE A 288 7.40 -8.06 11.57
N LYS A 289 6.42 -8.79 11.03
CA LYS A 289 6.47 -10.24 10.82
C LYS A 289 6.26 -10.53 9.33
N GLY A 290 7.35 -10.85 8.64
CA GLY A 290 7.34 -11.07 7.20
C GLY A 290 7.65 -12.51 6.82
N ILE A 291 6.96 -13.02 5.80
CA ILE A 291 7.42 -14.20 5.05
C ILE A 291 7.85 -13.72 3.67
N TYR A 292 9.10 -14.00 3.28
CA TYR A 292 9.61 -13.70 1.95
C TYR A 292 9.97 -14.98 1.22
N ALA A 293 9.34 -15.22 0.07
CA ALA A 293 9.57 -16.42 -0.71
C ALA A 293 9.94 -16.14 -2.17
N PHE A 294 10.78 -17.01 -2.73
CA PHE A 294 11.28 -16.89 -4.10
C PHE A 294 10.42 -17.63 -5.12
N ASN A 295 9.56 -18.53 -4.67
CA ASN A 295 8.61 -19.25 -5.49
C ASN A 295 7.42 -19.69 -4.63
N THR A 296 6.38 -20.26 -5.24
CA THR A 296 5.18 -20.73 -4.54
C THR A 296 4.48 -21.83 -5.32
N ASN A 297 3.80 -22.71 -4.58
CA ASN A 297 2.85 -23.70 -5.10
C ASN A 297 1.39 -23.20 -5.00
N TYR A 298 1.17 -22.02 -4.42
CA TYR A 298 -0.14 -21.39 -4.44
C TYR A 298 -0.44 -20.81 -5.83
N GLU A 299 -1.63 -21.10 -6.34
CA GLU A 299 -2.08 -20.61 -7.65
C GLU A 299 -2.58 -19.16 -7.58
N SER A 300 -3.06 -18.71 -6.42
CA SER A 300 -3.65 -17.39 -6.25
C SER A 300 -3.37 -16.81 -4.87
N THR A 301 -3.36 -15.47 -4.81
CA THR A 301 -3.23 -14.70 -3.57
C THR A 301 -4.37 -15.01 -2.59
N GLU A 302 -5.58 -15.23 -3.11
CA GLU A 302 -6.76 -15.61 -2.33
C GLU A 302 -6.54 -16.94 -1.57
N ASN A 303 -5.87 -17.93 -2.21
CA ASN A 303 -5.57 -19.20 -1.57
C ASN A 303 -4.56 -19.05 -0.42
N VAL A 304 -3.61 -18.12 -0.53
CA VAL A 304 -2.70 -17.75 0.57
C VAL A 304 -3.50 -17.11 1.70
N ALA A 305 -4.38 -16.15 1.40
CA ALA A 305 -5.22 -15.47 2.39
C ALA A 305 -6.15 -16.45 3.14
N LYS A 306 -6.79 -17.37 2.42
CA LYS A 306 -7.61 -18.45 3.01
C LYS A 306 -6.79 -19.33 3.95
N ALA A 307 -5.54 -19.63 3.60
CA ALA A 307 -4.66 -20.43 4.46
C ALA A 307 -4.26 -19.69 5.74
N ILE A 308 -3.95 -18.39 5.67
CA ILE A 308 -3.67 -17.53 6.84
C ILE A 308 -4.91 -17.43 7.74
N ARG A 309 -6.09 -17.18 7.17
CA ARG A 309 -7.35 -17.20 7.94
C ARG A 309 -7.54 -18.53 8.64
N ARG A 310 -7.47 -19.64 7.90
CA ARG A 310 -7.64 -21.00 8.45
C ARG A 310 -6.68 -21.28 9.61
N PHE A 311 -5.44 -20.79 9.55
CA PHE A 311 -4.48 -20.94 10.65
C PHE A 311 -5.02 -20.34 11.96
N HIS A 312 -5.62 -19.14 11.92
CA HIS A 312 -6.12 -18.46 13.12
C HIS A 312 -7.46 -19.03 13.60
N ILE A 313 -8.40 -19.32 12.69
CA ILE A 313 -9.76 -19.71 13.04
C ILE A 313 -10.02 -21.22 13.14
N ARG A 314 -9.14 -22.07 12.60
CA ARG A 314 -9.32 -23.54 12.60
C ARG A 314 -8.01 -24.26 12.95
N PRO A 315 -7.62 -24.25 14.24
CA PRO A 315 -6.26 -24.61 14.60
C PRO A 315 -5.93 -26.10 14.62
N TYR A 316 -6.93 -26.98 14.80
CA TYR A 316 -6.74 -28.43 14.96
C TYR A 316 -7.18 -29.22 13.73
N PHE A 317 -6.66 -30.43 13.53
CA PHE A 317 -7.11 -31.32 12.44
C PHE A 317 -8.44 -32.02 12.75
N GLU A 318 -8.77 -32.19 14.04
CA GLU A 318 -10.04 -32.79 14.46
C GLU A 318 -11.21 -31.80 14.32
N LYS A 319 -12.18 -32.15 13.48
CA LYS A 319 -13.38 -31.33 13.20
C LYS A 319 -14.18 -30.99 14.47
N THR A 320 -14.20 -31.89 15.46
CA THR A 320 -14.90 -31.72 16.74
C THR A 320 -14.28 -30.66 17.63
N ILE A 321 -12.95 -30.51 17.61
CA ILE A 321 -12.20 -29.50 18.37
C ILE A 321 -12.15 -28.16 17.60
N GLN A 322 -12.07 -28.19 16.27
CA GLN A 322 -12.12 -26.99 15.43
C GLN A 322 -13.35 -26.13 15.68
N ALA A 323 -14.50 -26.74 16.00
CA ALA A 323 -15.73 -26.02 16.31
C ALA A 323 -15.71 -25.33 17.68
N LYS A 324 -14.73 -25.64 18.54
CA LYS A 324 -14.71 -25.22 19.95
C LYS A 324 -13.52 -24.33 20.31
N ILE A 325 -12.46 -24.29 19.51
CA ILE A 325 -11.22 -23.58 19.86
C ILE A 325 -10.63 -22.90 18.63
N THR A 326 -10.26 -21.63 18.77
CA THR A 326 -9.47 -20.85 17.80
C THR A 326 -8.06 -20.63 18.33
N ARG A 327 -7.05 -20.46 17.45
CA ARG A 327 -5.71 -19.97 17.87
C ARG A 327 -5.82 -18.54 18.36
N ASP A 328 -6.71 -17.80 17.69
CA ASP A 328 -7.07 -16.41 17.94
C ASP A 328 -5.90 -15.42 17.87
N ILE A 329 -6.24 -14.14 17.74
CA ILE A 329 -5.32 -13.02 17.81
C ILE A 329 -5.58 -12.36 19.17
N GLN A 330 -4.59 -12.46 20.05
CA GLN A 330 -4.70 -12.14 21.47
C GLN A 330 -4.57 -10.65 21.76
N TYR A 331 -3.81 -9.91 20.95
CA TYR A 331 -3.60 -8.48 21.10
C TYR A 331 -3.38 -7.81 19.74
N LEU A 332 -3.44 -6.48 19.70
CA LEU A 332 -3.28 -5.73 18.46
C LEU A 332 -1.90 -6.00 17.83
N TYR A 333 -1.88 -6.23 16.52
CA TYR A 333 -0.69 -6.54 15.73
C TYR A 333 0.05 -7.82 16.18
N GLN A 334 -0.64 -8.82 16.74
CA GLN A 334 -0.02 -10.14 17.01
C GLN A 334 0.11 -10.96 15.71
N GLU A 335 -0.79 -10.78 14.76
CA GLU A 335 -0.83 -11.48 13.48
C GLU A 335 0.37 -11.18 12.57
N ILE A 336 0.44 -11.91 11.45
CA ILE A 336 1.46 -11.69 10.43
C ILE A 336 1.30 -10.30 9.77
N SER A 337 2.41 -9.60 9.55
CA SER A 337 2.39 -8.29 8.90
C SER A 337 2.28 -8.45 7.38
N THR A 338 3.14 -9.27 6.78
CA THR A 338 3.20 -9.43 5.32
C THR A 338 3.60 -10.83 4.87
N VAL A 339 3.12 -11.23 3.68
CA VAL A 339 3.59 -12.40 2.93
C VAL A 339 3.92 -11.95 1.51
N CYS A 340 5.17 -12.13 1.11
CA CYS A 340 5.65 -11.80 -0.22
C CYS A 340 6.17 -13.06 -0.92
N VAL A 341 5.69 -13.27 -2.15
CA VAL A 341 6.28 -14.17 -3.12
C VAL A 341 6.68 -13.34 -4.33
N ILE A 342 7.97 -13.32 -4.63
CA ILE A 342 8.55 -12.54 -5.73
C ILE A 342 7.74 -12.70 -7.03
N ASN A 343 7.41 -11.59 -7.69
CA ASN A 343 6.62 -11.54 -8.93
C ASN A 343 5.24 -12.23 -8.92
N LYS A 344 4.70 -12.65 -7.77
CA LYS A 344 3.49 -13.47 -7.71
C LYS A 344 2.45 -12.99 -6.71
N HIS A 345 2.83 -12.87 -5.45
CA HIS A 345 1.88 -12.58 -4.38
C HIS A 345 2.48 -11.55 -3.43
N PHE A 346 1.68 -10.56 -3.06
CA PHE A 346 1.96 -9.74 -1.90
C PHE A 346 0.67 -9.57 -1.12
N LEU A 347 0.70 -9.98 0.14
CA LEU A 347 -0.35 -9.75 1.11
C LEU A 347 0.20 -8.94 2.26
N PHE A 348 -0.62 -8.04 2.78
CA PHE A 348 -0.32 -7.27 3.97
C PHE A 348 -1.57 -7.10 4.83
N THR A 349 -1.37 -6.94 6.13
CA THR A 349 -2.45 -6.79 7.09
C THR A 349 -2.72 -5.32 7.40
N LYS A 350 -3.99 -4.94 7.46
CA LYS A 350 -4.48 -3.69 8.04
C LYS A 350 -5.70 -3.97 8.91
N TYR A 351 -5.99 -3.06 9.84
CA TYR A 351 -7.23 -3.11 10.59
C TYR A 351 -8.34 -2.43 9.81
N SER A 352 -9.48 -3.11 9.63
CA SER A 352 -10.66 -2.56 8.96
C SER A 352 -11.93 -2.98 9.68
N ARG A 353 -13.02 -2.22 9.51
CA ARG A 353 -14.33 -2.67 9.99
C ARG A 353 -14.77 -3.93 9.23
N PHE A 354 -15.40 -4.86 9.94
CA PHE A 354 -15.96 -6.06 9.36
C PHE A 354 -17.26 -5.75 8.59
N GLY A 355 -17.31 -6.14 7.32
CA GLY A 355 -18.46 -5.93 6.44
C GLY A 355 -18.52 -4.54 5.81
N GLU A 356 -19.56 -4.29 5.01
CA GLU A 356 -19.75 -3.03 4.27
C GLU A 356 -20.45 -1.93 5.09
N ARG A 357 -20.93 -2.24 6.31
CA ARG A 357 -21.63 -1.28 7.18
C ARG A 357 -20.70 -0.73 8.26
N ASP A 358 -20.80 0.56 8.56
CA ASP A 358 -20.00 1.28 9.58
C ASP A 358 -20.10 0.73 11.02
N ASN A 359 -20.95 -0.26 11.27
CA ASN A 359 -21.22 -0.81 12.60
C ASN A 359 -20.43 -2.10 12.92
N GLY A 360 -19.61 -2.62 12.00
CA GLY A 360 -18.80 -3.81 12.25
C GLY A 360 -17.64 -3.57 13.23
N ASN A 361 -17.21 -4.62 13.95
CA ASN A 361 -15.98 -4.58 14.74
C ASN A 361 -14.78 -4.35 13.84
N ILE A 362 -13.78 -3.64 14.35
CA ILE A 362 -12.49 -3.49 13.72
C ILE A 362 -11.71 -4.79 13.91
N VAL A 363 -11.30 -5.39 12.79
CA VAL A 363 -10.63 -6.68 12.75
C VAL A 363 -9.37 -6.61 11.88
N PRO A 364 -8.38 -7.48 12.11
CA PRO A 364 -7.23 -7.60 11.23
C PRO A 364 -7.66 -8.23 9.90
N THR A 365 -7.29 -7.58 8.81
CA THR A 365 -7.77 -7.83 7.45
C THR A 365 -6.60 -7.89 6.48
N LEU A 366 -6.62 -8.91 5.61
CA LEU A 366 -5.65 -9.10 4.55
C LEU A 366 -6.09 -8.39 3.28
N TYR A 367 -5.16 -7.59 2.77
CA TYR A 367 -5.22 -6.98 1.46
C TYR A 367 -4.08 -7.51 0.59
N SER A 368 -4.26 -7.39 -0.72
CA SER A 368 -3.22 -7.66 -1.69
C SER A 368 -3.05 -6.50 -2.66
N ILE A 369 -1.91 -6.50 -3.34
CA ILE A 369 -1.68 -5.64 -4.50
C ILE A 369 -1.43 -6.47 -5.74
N SER A 370 -1.91 -5.98 -6.87
CA SER A 370 -1.55 -6.49 -8.19
C SER A 370 -1.06 -5.37 -9.10
N GLU A 371 -0.21 -5.71 -10.06
CA GLU A 371 0.35 -4.80 -11.06
C GLU A 371 0.05 -5.34 -12.46
N GLU A 372 -0.30 -4.45 -13.39
CA GLU A 372 -0.76 -4.84 -14.72
C GLU A 372 0.34 -4.93 -15.79
N ASN A 373 1.52 -4.35 -15.57
CA ASN A 373 2.64 -4.25 -16.50
C ASN A 373 3.81 -5.22 -16.22
N GLY A 374 3.65 -6.20 -15.32
CA GLY A 374 4.65 -7.22 -15.02
C GLY A 374 5.89 -6.75 -14.25
N LEU A 375 5.85 -5.56 -13.62
CA LEU A 375 6.93 -5.11 -12.72
C LEU A 375 6.76 -5.73 -11.32
N ASP A 376 7.86 -6.21 -10.71
CA ASP A 376 7.84 -6.73 -9.33
C ASP A 376 7.65 -5.61 -8.31
N ILE A 377 6.40 -5.18 -8.13
CA ILE A 377 6.03 -4.28 -7.05
C ILE A 377 5.92 -5.01 -5.71
N GLN A 378 5.80 -6.35 -5.73
CA GLN A 378 5.56 -7.15 -4.52
C GLN A 378 6.77 -7.11 -3.60
N SER A 379 7.97 -7.30 -4.15
CA SER A 379 9.22 -7.21 -3.39
C SER A 379 9.49 -5.80 -2.88
N ALA A 380 9.19 -4.79 -3.71
CA ALA A 380 9.27 -3.39 -3.32
C ALA A 380 8.34 -3.10 -2.13
N ALA A 381 7.10 -3.59 -2.21
CA ALA A 381 6.11 -3.45 -1.16
C ALA A 381 6.49 -4.16 0.13
N PHE A 382 7.09 -5.33 0.03
CA PHE A 382 7.61 -6.02 1.20
C PHE A 382 8.68 -5.20 1.93
N ILE A 383 9.68 -4.71 1.20
CA ILE A 383 10.76 -3.88 1.80
C ILE A 383 10.17 -2.61 2.40
N ALA A 384 9.23 -2.00 1.72
CA ALA A 384 8.67 -0.76 2.19
C ALA A 384 7.79 -0.91 3.44
N SER A 385 7.00 -1.98 3.52
CA SER A 385 6.26 -2.31 4.73
C SER A 385 7.17 -2.53 5.93
N ILE A 386 8.47 -2.80 5.76
CA ILE A 386 9.41 -2.85 6.89
C ILE A 386 9.59 -1.45 7.49
N PHE A 387 9.76 -0.42 6.65
CA PHE A 387 10.04 0.95 7.11
C PHE A 387 8.95 1.50 8.02
N ASP A 388 7.69 1.12 7.80
CA ASP A 388 6.57 1.52 8.64
C ASP A 388 6.79 1.12 10.11
N TYR A 389 7.40 -0.04 10.34
CA TYR A 389 7.66 -0.61 11.67
C TYR A 389 9.01 -0.18 12.28
N LEU A 390 9.84 0.56 11.53
CA LEU A 390 11.14 1.02 12.01
C LEU A 390 11.04 2.40 12.64
N ASP A 391 11.54 2.56 13.86
CA ASP A 391 11.53 3.85 14.55
C ASP A 391 12.37 4.91 13.80
N GLY A 392 11.80 6.11 13.63
CA GLY A 392 12.41 7.21 12.91
C GLY A 392 11.64 8.50 13.15
N ASP A 393 12.31 9.64 13.06
CA ASP A 393 11.64 10.94 13.12
C ASP A 393 10.70 11.14 11.92
N PHE A 394 9.80 12.12 12.04
CA PHE A 394 8.78 12.42 11.03
C PHE A 394 9.37 12.52 9.61
N TYR A 395 10.46 13.28 9.44
CA TYR A 395 11.08 13.47 8.14
C TYR A 395 11.73 12.20 7.60
N SER A 396 12.37 11.41 8.45
CA SER A 396 13.00 10.13 8.08
C SER A 396 11.96 9.11 7.62
N LYS A 397 10.89 8.92 8.41
CA LYS A 397 9.81 8.00 8.05
C LYS A 397 9.10 8.45 6.78
N ARG A 398 8.70 9.73 6.69
CA ARG A 398 8.04 10.24 5.48
C ARG A 398 8.92 10.18 4.25
N THR A 399 10.23 10.38 4.36
CA THR A 399 11.13 10.27 3.20
C THR A 399 11.25 8.82 2.71
N ALA A 400 11.42 7.87 3.62
CA ALA A 400 11.45 6.45 3.28
C ALA A 400 10.11 5.97 2.69
N GLN A 401 9.00 6.43 3.28
CA GLN A 401 7.66 6.16 2.80
C GLN A 401 7.33 6.88 1.51
N LYS A 402 7.89 8.06 1.20
CA LYS A 402 7.50 8.85 0.01
C LYS A 402 7.74 8.08 -1.29
N GLY A 403 8.90 7.43 -1.45
CA GLY A 403 9.18 6.63 -2.64
C GLY A 403 8.23 5.43 -2.78
N PHE A 404 7.83 4.82 -1.66
CA PHE A 404 6.94 3.66 -1.64
C PHE A 404 5.46 4.01 -1.73
N ASN A 405 4.99 5.00 -0.99
CA ASN A 405 3.65 5.54 -1.11
C ASN A 405 3.43 6.02 -2.55
N GLN A 406 4.44 6.60 -3.21
CA GLN A 406 4.38 6.86 -4.66
C GLN A 406 4.19 5.58 -5.49
N LEU A 407 4.89 4.48 -5.18
CA LEU A 407 4.66 3.17 -5.82
C LEU A 407 3.19 2.73 -5.66
N MET A 408 2.68 2.74 -4.42
CA MET A 408 1.32 2.30 -4.07
C MET A 408 0.23 3.25 -4.54
N SER A 409 0.56 4.53 -4.77
CA SER A 409 -0.35 5.54 -5.31
C SER A 409 -0.34 5.59 -6.84
N THR A 410 0.44 4.72 -7.51
CA THR A 410 0.31 4.61 -8.97
C THR A 410 -0.99 3.91 -9.32
N GLU A 411 -1.70 4.42 -10.34
CA GLU A 411 -2.94 3.82 -10.82
C GLU A 411 -2.80 2.35 -11.27
N SER A 412 -1.58 1.92 -11.62
CA SER A 412 -1.30 0.54 -12.00
C SER A 412 -1.32 -0.44 -10.81
N VAL A 413 -1.31 0.05 -9.58
CA VAL A 413 -1.35 -0.79 -8.38
C VAL A 413 -2.78 -0.88 -7.89
N LYS A 414 -3.39 -2.06 -8.06
CA LYS A 414 -4.75 -2.32 -7.58
C LYS A 414 -4.69 -2.92 -6.19
N LEU A 415 -5.28 -2.23 -5.22
CA LEU A 415 -5.53 -2.76 -3.89
C LEU A 415 -6.77 -3.66 -3.93
N LYS A 416 -6.65 -4.88 -3.40
CA LYS A 416 -7.75 -5.84 -3.34
C LYS A 416 -7.93 -6.37 -1.91
N PHE A 417 -9.16 -6.36 -1.42
CA PHE A 417 -9.53 -7.08 -0.20
C PHE A 417 -9.46 -8.59 -0.47
N GLU A 418 -8.78 -9.36 0.40
CA GLU A 418 -8.67 -10.81 0.25
C GLU A 418 -9.43 -11.57 1.33
N ASN A 419 -9.28 -11.21 2.61
CA ASN A 419 -9.99 -11.90 3.69
C ASN A 419 -9.88 -11.18 5.05
N TYR A 420 -10.85 -11.41 5.93
CA TYR A 420 -10.72 -11.12 7.36
C TYR A 420 -9.90 -12.21 8.04
N ILE A 421 -8.88 -11.87 8.83
CA ILE A 421 -8.09 -12.89 9.55
C ILE A 421 -8.89 -13.45 10.73
N ALA A 422 -9.58 -12.57 11.47
CA ALA A 422 -10.41 -12.91 12.62
C ALA A 422 -11.91 -13.04 12.28
N ASN A 423 -12.74 -13.43 13.25
CA ASN A 423 -14.20 -13.47 13.09
C ASN A 423 -14.82 -12.08 13.30
N GLN A 424 -16.08 -11.90 12.87
CA GLN A 424 -16.78 -10.63 12.93
C GLN A 424 -16.94 -10.04 14.34
N ASP A 425 -16.93 -10.89 15.35
CA ASP A 425 -17.11 -10.57 16.76
C ASP A 425 -15.76 -10.45 17.50
N TRP A 426 -14.64 -10.50 16.77
CA TRP A 426 -13.32 -10.46 17.37
C TRP A 426 -13.08 -9.17 18.14
N VAL A 427 -12.46 -9.34 19.31
CA VAL A 427 -11.84 -8.31 20.14
C VAL A 427 -10.53 -8.89 20.69
N PRO A 428 -9.49 -8.07 20.94
CA PRO A 428 -8.29 -8.50 21.64
C PRO A 428 -8.63 -9.19 22.97
N ARG A 429 -7.86 -10.21 23.34
CA ARG A 429 -7.99 -10.92 24.63
C ARG A 429 -7.10 -10.36 25.72
N THR A 430 -6.05 -9.65 25.34
CA THR A 430 -5.07 -9.06 26.24
C THR A 430 -4.74 -7.67 25.73
N ALA A 431 -4.44 -6.77 26.66
CA ALA A 431 -3.99 -5.42 26.38
C ALA A 431 -2.97 -5.03 27.44
N THR A 432 -2.00 -4.20 27.07
CA THR A 432 -1.15 -3.55 28.06
C THR A 432 -2.03 -2.59 28.90
N PRO A 433 -1.83 -2.44 30.23
CA PRO A 433 -2.57 -1.46 31.02
C PRO A 433 -2.48 -0.05 30.38
N GLY A 434 -3.63 0.60 30.20
CA GLY A 434 -3.72 1.90 29.52
C GLY A 434 -3.82 1.84 27.98
N GLU A 435 -3.70 0.65 27.36
CA GLU A 435 -3.78 0.51 25.90
C GLU A 435 -5.21 0.70 25.38
N HIS A 436 -6.17 -0.12 25.82
CA HIS A 436 -7.59 0.01 25.52
C HIS A 436 -8.44 -0.83 26.49
N ASP A 437 -9.72 -0.52 26.64
CA ASP A 437 -10.67 -1.23 27.52
C ASP A 437 -11.46 -2.37 26.82
N PHE A 438 -11.01 -2.80 25.64
CA PHE A 438 -11.64 -3.80 24.77
C PHE A 438 -12.93 -3.33 24.07
N SER A 439 -13.40 -2.10 24.34
CA SER A 439 -14.46 -1.50 23.53
C SER A 439 -13.95 -1.16 22.13
N GLN A 440 -14.83 -1.25 21.13
CA GLN A 440 -14.47 -0.89 19.75
C GLN A 440 -14.05 0.59 19.62
N GLY A 441 -14.59 1.48 20.45
CA GLY A 441 -14.20 2.89 20.49
C GLY A 441 -12.77 3.10 21.00
N ALA A 442 -12.40 2.43 22.09
CA ALA A 442 -11.03 2.51 22.62
C ALA A 442 -10.02 1.83 21.69
N ILE A 443 -10.39 0.69 21.06
CA ILE A 443 -9.56 0.02 20.05
C ILE A 443 -9.33 0.95 18.85
N ALA A 444 -10.38 1.59 18.33
CA ALA A 444 -10.25 2.56 17.23
C ALA A 444 -9.30 3.70 17.60
N SER A 445 -9.51 4.33 18.76
CA SER A 445 -8.65 5.42 19.22
C SER A 445 -7.19 4.99 19.40
N ARG A 446 -6.94 3.77 19.89
CA ARG A 446 -5.59 3.22 20.00
C ARG A 446 -4.95 2.97 18.64
N LEU A 447 -5.71 2.46 17.68
CA LEU A 447 -5.24 2.28 16.29
C LEU A 447 -4.92 3.61 15.62
N ASP A 448 -5.70 4.67 15.87
CA ASP A 448 -5.42 6.01 15.35
C ASP A 448 -4.09 6.55 15.89
N LYS A 449 -3.86 6.45 17.22
CA LYS A 449 -2.58 6.84 17.83
C LYS A 449 -1.39 6.05 17.26
N LEU A 450 -1.60 4.77 16.96
CA LEU A 450 -0.58 3.94 16.37
C LEU A 450 -0.34 4.27 14.88
N SER A 451 -1.37 4.72 14.14
CA SER A 451 -1.21 5.24 12.78
C SER A 451 -0.25 6.44 12.77
N LEU A 452 -0.39 7.36 13.73
CA LEU A 452 0.53 8.48 13.90
C LEU A 452 1.98 8.01 14.10
N TRP A 453 2.19 6.92 14.85
CA TRP A 453 3.51 6.31 14.98
C TRP A 453 4.00 5.69 13.66
N PHE A 454 3.15 4.95 12.93
CA PHE A 454 3.50 4.41 11.61
C PHE A 454 3.89 5.51 10.62
N GLU A 455 3.26 6.68 10.70
CA GLU A 455 3.53 7.86 9.86
C GLU A 455 4.72 8.72 10.35
N GLY A 456 5.23 8.44 11.55
CA GLY A 456 6.34 9.16 12.19
C GLY A 456 5.96 10.47 12.84
N GLU A 457 4.67 10.77 13.00
CA GLU A 457 4.18 11.93 13.73
C GLU A 457 4.41 11.80 15.24
N THR A 458 4.49 10.56 15.74
CA THR A 458 4.79 10.23 17.13
C THR A 458 6.01 9.31 17.21
N SER A 459 6.94 9.57 18.11
CA SER A 459 8.09 8.69 18.36
C SER A 459 7.71 7.43 19.13
N ALA A 460 8.55 6.38 19.06
CA ALA A 460 8.38 5.18 19.89
C ALA A 460 8.27 5.50 21.39
N SER A 461 9.07 6.44 21.89
CA SER A 461 9.09 6.82 23.30
C SER A 461 7.81 7.54 23.73
N GLU A 462 7.28 8.45 22.90
CA GLU A 462 6.02 9.14 23.19
C GLU A 462 4.85 8.17 23.19
N TYR A 463 4.79 7.26 22.21
CA TYR A 463 3.74 6.25 22.14
C TYR A 463 3.74 5.33 23.37
N ILE A 464 4.92 4.85 23.80
CA ILE A 464 5.03 4.00 24.99
C ILE A 464 4.64 4.77 26.26
N LYS A 465 5.09 6.02 26.41
CA LYS A 465 4.73 6.85 27.56
C LYS A 465 3.23 7.11 27.64
N ASP A 466 2.55 7.32 26.51
CA ASP A 466 1.08 7.49 26.46
C ASP A 466 0.34 6.26 27.02
N ILE A 467 0.80 5.05 26.68
CA ILE A 467 0.24 3.81 27.23
C ILE A 467 0.45 3.78 28.76
N GLU A 468 1.67 4.05 29.22
CA GLU A 468 2.03 3.99 30.63
C GLU A 468 1.34 5.06 31.48
N SER A 469 1.20 6.29 30.96
CA SER A 469 0.52 7.39 31.67
C SER A 469 -0.98 7.20 31.75
N SER A 470 -1.57 6.48 30.80
CA SER A 470 -3.00 6.15 30.78
C SER A 470 -3.33 5.00 31.75
N GLY A 471 -2.32 4.31 32.30
CA GLY A 471 -2.45 3.15 33.16
C GLY A 471 -2.32 3.48 34.66
N SER A 472 -3.25 4.23 35.24
CA SER A 472 -3.38 4.32 36.71
C SER A 472 -4.41 3.30 37.23
N GLY A 473 -3.95 2.12 37.63
CA GLY A 473 -4.64 1.23 38.57
C GLY A 473 -5.76 0.32 38.02
N GLU A 474 -5.38 -0.91 37.67
CA GLU A 474 -6.13 -2.20 37.64
C GLU A 474 -5.89 -2.99 36.36
N ALA A 475 -5.77 -4.31 36.50
CA ALA A 475 -5.63 -5.22 35.36
C ALA A 475 -6.96 -5.30 34.60
N LEU A 476 -7.00 -4.76 33.38
CA LEU A 476 -8.16 -4.87 32.49
C LEU A 476 -8.40 -6.34 32.15
N ARG A 477 -9.60 -6.86 32.47
CA ARG A 477 -10.02 -8.20 32.08
C ARG A 477 -10.80 -8.12 30.78
N PRO A 478 -10.48 -8.96 29.77
CA PRO A 478 -11.27 -9.03 28.56
C PRO A 478 -12.72 -9.47 28.88
N PRO A 479 -13.71 -9.08 28.06
CA PRO A 479 -15.07 -9.58 28.21
C PRO A 479 -15.10 -11.13 28.13
N PRO A 480 -15.99 -11.80 28.88
CA PRO A 480 -16.11 -13.24 28.85
C PRO A 480 -16.47 -13.76 27.46
N PHE A 481 -16.03 -14.98 27.15
CA PHE A 481 -16.17 -15.62 25.85
C PHE A 481 -17.63 -15.58 25.36
N SER A 482 -17.91 -14.88 24.24
CA SER A 482 -19.19 -15.02 23.53
C SER A 482 -19.15 -16.33 22.74
N SER A 483 -19.59 -17.42 23.33
CA SER A 483 -19.77 -18.71 22.64
C SER A 483 -21.08 -18.73 21.85
N LYS A 484 -21.42 -17.67 21.11
CA LYS A 484 -22.55 -17.77 20.20
C LYS A 484 -22.13 -18.68 19.06
N PRO A 485 -22.82 -19.82 18.84
CA PRO A 485 -22.62 -20.59 17.63
C PRO A 485 -22.79 -19.66 16.44
N ALA A 486 -22.00 -19.84 15.38
CA ALA A 486 -22.36 -19.27 14.10
C ALA A 486 -23.77 -19.79 13.77
N ASP A 487 -24.78 -18.93 13.89
CA ASP A 487 -26.12 -19.25 13.41
C ASP A 487 -26.01 -19.61 11.93
N LYS A 488 -26.68 -20.72 11.58
CA LYS A 488 -26.52 -21.50 10.35
C LYS A 488 -26.61 -20.70 9.06
#